data_AF-A0A535K3S9-F1
#
_entry.id   AF-A0A535K3S9-F1
#
_cell.length_a   1.000
_cell.length_b   1.000
_cell.length_c   1.000
_cell.angle_alpha   90.00
_cell.angle_beta   90.00
_cell.angle_gamma   90.00
#
_symmetry.space_group_name_H-M   'P 1'
#
loop_
_entity.id
_entity.type
_entity.pdbx_description
1 polymer ?
#
loop_
_entity_poly.entity_id
_entity_poly.type
_entity_poly.pdbx_seq_one_letter_code
_entity_poly.pdbx_strand_id
1 'polypeptide(L)'
;MGDLAFVFPGQGSQIVGMGRAVYESSARARQIFDEADRILGYKLSTICFEGPAEKLNETSVAQPAVLATSIAILEAFIESVNEKLGRRVSDGT
;
A
#
# COMPACT_ATOMS: atom_id res chain seq x y z
N MET A 1 9.71 -17.87 -19.71
CA MET A 1 9.10 -16.79 -18.91
C MET A 1 8.17 -17.49 -17.92
N GLY A 2 8.29 -17.24 -16.62
CA GLY A 2 7.36 -17.80 -15.64
C GLY A 2 6.14 -16.89 -15.47
N ASP A 3 5.00 -17.47 -15.11
CA ASP A 3 3.81 -16.71 -14.76
C ASP A 3 3.97 -16.07 -13.37
N LEU A 4 3.52 -14.82 -13.23
CA LEU A 4 3.54 -14.08 -11.97
C LEU A 4 2.14 -14.07 -11.36
N ALA A 5 2.03 -14.52 -10.10
CA ALA A 5 0.79 -14.47 -9.33
C ALA A 5 0.97 -13.56 -8.10
N PHE A 6 -0.03 -12.73 -7.82
CA PHE A 6 -0.11 -11.92 -6.61
C PHE A 6 -1.07 -12.56 -5.62
N VAL A 7 -0.66 -12.63 -4.35
CA VAL A 7 -1.49 -13.13 -3.26
C VAL A 7 -1.61 -12.03 -2.23
N PHE A 8 -2.85 -11.69 -1.88
CA PHE A 8 -3.15 -10.61 -0.93
C PHE A 8 -3.60 -11.20 0.41
N PRO A 9 -3.05 -10.71 1.54
CA PRO A 9 -3.41 -11.21 2.86
C PRO A 9 -4.84 -10.83 3.25
N GLY A 10 -5.43 -11.64 4.14
CA GLY A 10 -6.73 -11.35 4.76
C GLY A 10 -6.61 -10.72 6.14
N GLN A 11 -7.77 -10.58 6.80
CA GLN A 11 -7.86 -10.12 8.20
C GLN A 11 -7.00 -10.98 9.14
N GLY A 12 -6.34 -10.35 10.09
CA GLY A 12 -5.38 -10.97 11.01
C GLY A 12 -3.91 -10.69 10.65
N SER A 13 -3.66 -10.12 9.47
CA SER A 13 -2.30 -9.78 9.01
C SER A 13 -1.90 -8.32 9.32
N GLN A 14 -2.80 -7.53 9.88
CA GLN A 14 -2.55 -6.13 10.20
C GLN A 14 -1.53 -5.98 11.35
N ILE A 15 -0.57 -5.07 11.18
CA ILE A 15 0.46 -4.75 12.17
C ILE A 15 0.71 -3.24 12.19
N VAL A 16 1.02 -2.69 13.36
CA VAL A 16 1.42 -1.27 13.46
C VAL A 16 2.71 -1.05 12.67
N GLY A 17 2.74 0.02 11.88
CA GLY A 17 3.82 0.33 10.93
C GLY A 17 3.59 -0.19 9.51
N MET A 18 2.51 -0.95 9.26
CA MET A 18 2.20 -1.45 7.92
C MET A 18 2.01 -0.32 6.90
N GLY A 19 2.53 -0.51 5.69
CA GLY A 19 2.36 0.45 4.59
C GLY A 19 3.20 1.73 4.69
N ARG A 20 3.83 2.04 5.83
CA ARG A 20 4.58 3.30 6.03
C ARG A 20 5.73 3.47 5.03
N ALA A 21 6.56 2.43 4.87
CA ALA A 21 7.71 2.50 3.99
C ALA A 21 7.31 2.78 2.53
N VAL A 22 6.27 2.09 2.03
CA VAL A 22 5.79 2.31 0.65
C VAL A 22 5.09 3.65 0.49
N TYR A 23 4.35 4.11 1.51
CA TYR A 23 3.75 5.45 1.53
C TYR A 23 4.82 6.55 1.41
N GLU A 24 5.94 6.40 2.11
CA GLU A 24 7.05 7.35 2.08
C GLU A 24 7.81 7.32 0.75
N SER A 25 7.96 6.14 0.11
CA SER A 25 8.81 5.96 -1.07
C SER A 25 8.11 6.02 -2.43
N SER A 26 6.78 5.89 -2.50
CA SER A 26 6.03 5.80 -3.76
C SER A 26 4.91 6.84 -3.82
N ALA A 27 4.87 7.61 -4.91
CA ALA A 27 3.82 8.61 -5.11
C ALA A 27 2.45 7.95 -5.31
N ARG A 28 2.40 6.81 -6.01
CA ARG A 28 1.16 6.06 -6.22
C ARG A 28 0.67 5.39 -4.95
N ALA A 29 1.56 4.81 -4.13
CA ALA A 29 1.19 4.28 -2.82
C ALA A 29 0.62 5.36 -1.90
N ARG A 30 1.21 6.57 -1.92
CA ARG A 30 0.72 7.72 -1.17
C ARG A 30 -0.72 8.07 -1.54
N GLN A 31 -1.02 8.11 -2.83
CA GLN A 31 -2.38 8.39 -3.33
C GLN A 31 -3.41 7.39 -2.82
N ILE A 32 -3.08 6.10 -2.70
CA ILE A 32 -3.99 5.08 -2.19
C ILE A 32 -4.36 5.34 -0.73
N PHE A 33 -3.39 5.64 0.13
CA PHE A 33 -3.66 5.97 1.53
C PHE A 33 -4.40 7.30 1.68
N ASP A 34 -4.05 8.32 0.90
CA ASP A 34 -4.72 9.62 0.93
C ASP A 34 -6.18 9.49 0.45
N GLU A 35 -6.45 8.63 -0.54
CA GLU A 35 -7.80 8.30 -0.99
C GLU A 35 -8.58 7.53 0.08
N ALA A 36 -7.97 6.52 0.71
CA ALA A 36 -8.59 5.77 1.79
C ALA A 36 -8.98 6.69 2.95
N ASP A 37 -8.08 7.57 3.39
CA ASP A 37 -8.34 8.57 4.43
C ASP A 37 -9.53 9.47 4.08
N ARG A 38 -9.57 9.95 2.82
CA ARG A 38 -10.65 10.82 2.33
C ARG A 38 -12.00 10.11 2.29
N ILE A 39 -12.05 8.86 1.81
CA ILE A 39 -13.29 8.09 1.69
C ILE A 39 -13.83 7.69 3.06
N LEU A 40 -12.95 7.30 3.98
CA LEU A 40 -13.32 6.85 5.32
C LEU A 40 -13.67 8.00 6.26
N GLY A 41 -13.22 9.22 5.97
CA GLY A 41 -13.44 10.40 6.82
C GLY A 41 -12.58 10.42 8.09
N TYR A 42 -11.58 9.54 8.18
CA TYR A 42 -10.60 9.49 9.27
C TYR A 42 -9.23 9.06 8.74
N LYS A 43 -8.18 9.29 9.54
CA LYS A 43 -6.79 8.97 9.18
C LYS A 43 -6.47 7.48 9.36
N LEU A 44 -6.91 6.66 8.41
CA LEU A 44 -6.54 5.23 8.35
C LEU A 44 -5.02 5.09 8.24
N SER A 45 -4.36 5.95 7.46
CA SER A 45 -2.91 6.01 7.32
C SER A 45 -2.21 6.11 8.68
N THR A 46 -2.59 7.09 9.51
CA THR A 46 -2.05 7.25 10.86
C THR A 46 -2.27 6.00 11.72
N ILE A 47 -3.45 5.39 11.68
CA ILE A 47 -3.72 4.17 12.46
C ILE A 47 -2.84 3.00 11.98
N CYS A 48 -2.64 2.85 10.67
CA CYS A 48 -1.74 1.84 10.10
C CYS A 48 -0.29 2.07 10.52
N PHE A 49 0.17 3.33 10.52
CA PHE A 49 1.59 3.67 10.70
C PHE A 49 2.00 3.75 12.17
N GLU A 50 1.11 4.24 13.02
CA GLU A 50 1.41 4.63 14.40
C GLU A 50 0.58 3.85 15.43
N GLY A 51 -0.52 3.22 15.01
CA GLY A 51 -1.42 2.49 15.90
C GLY A 51 -2.41 3.41 16.62
N PRO A 52 -2.88 3.04 17.83
CA PRO A 52 -2.48 1.88 18.62
C PRO A 52 -2.97 0.55 18.04
N ALA A 53 -2.34 -0.56 18.44
CA ALA A 53 -2.64 -1.91 17.90
C ALA A 53 -4.09 -2.33 18.17
N GLU A 54 -4.65 -1.93 19.31
CA GLU A 54 -6.04 -2.18 19.69
C GLU A 54 -7.00 -1.57 18.67
N LYS A 55 -6.72 -0.33 18.22
CA LYS A 55 -7.54 0.36 17.22
C LYS A 55 -7.41 -0.30 15.85
N LEU A 56 -6.19 -0.68 15.47
CA LEU A 56 -5.93 -1.36 14.22
C LEU A 56 -6.59 -2.75 14.14
N ASN A 57 -6.80 -3.41 15.30
CA ASN A 57 -7.45 -4.72 15.40
C ASN A 57 -8.98 -4.67 15.39
N GLU A 58 -9.59 -3.49 15.46
CA GLU A 58 -11.03 -3.37 15.22
C GLU A 58 -11.34 -3.79 13.79
N THR A 59 -12.28 -4.72 13.57
CA THR A 59 -12.62 -5.24 12.23
C THR A 59 -12.95 -4.12 11.23
N SER A 60 -13.59 -3.05 11.68
CA SER A 60 -13.94 -1.85 10.89
C SER A 60 -12.71 -1.04 10.42
N VAL A 61 -11.55 -1.26 11.04
CA VAL A 61 -10.27 -0.63 10.68
C VAL A 61 -9.35 -1.65 10.01
N ALA A 62 -9.28 -2.88 10.52
CA ALA A 62 -8.40 -3.93 10.03
C ALA A 62 -8.65 -4.25 8.54
N GLN A 63 -9.91 -4.37 8.13
CA GLN A 63 -10.26 -4.67 6.74
C GLN A 63 -9.82 -3.57 5.77
N PRO A 64 -10.20 -2.29 5.96
CA PRO A 64 -9.70 -1.23 5.09
C PRO A 64 -8.18 -1.05 5.19
N ALA A 65 -7.56 -1.26 6.35
CA ALA A 65 -6.10 -1.19 6.50
C ALA A 65 -5.39 -2.22 5.61
N VAL A 66 -5.80 -3.49 5.67
CA VAL A 66 -5.22 -4.58 4.87
C VAL A 66 -5.43 -4.34 3.38
N LEU A 67 -6.62 -3.87 2.98
CA LEU A 67 -6.91 -3.53 1.60
C LEU A 67 -6.04 -2.37 1.10
N ALA A 68 -6.04 -1.23 1.80
CA ALA A 68 -5.28 -0.04 1.41
C ALA A 68 -3.79 -0.36 1.30
N THR A 69 -3.23 -1.11 2.25
CA THR A 69 -1.81 -1.50 2.23
C THR A 69 -1.51 -2.44 1.06
N SER A 70 -2.38 -3.40 0.78
CA SER A 70 -2.23 -4.35 -0.33
C SER A 70 -2.19 -3.63 -1.68
N ILE A 71 -3.12 -2.69 -1.89
CA ILE A 71 -3.20 -1.92 -3.13
C ILE A 71 -2.05 -0.91 -3.23
N ALA A 72 -1.66 -0.27 -2.11
CA ALA A 72 -0.52 0.64 -2.09
C ALA A 72 0.79 -0.07 -2.49
N ILE A 73 1.01 -1.30 -2.02
CA ILE A 73 2.16 -2.12 -2.42
C ILE A 73 2.11 -2.49 -3.91
N LEU A 74 0.93 -2.85 -4.42
CA LEU A 74 0.76 -3.16 -5.85
C LEU A 74 1.04 -1.94 -6.73
N GLU A 75 0.52 -0.78 -6.37
CA GLU A 75 0.74 0.46 -7.11
C GLU A 75 2.21 0.90 -7.07
N ALA A 76 2.89 0.75 -5.92
CA ALA A 76 4.34 0.98 -5.82
C ALA A 76 5.14 0.00 -6.69
N PHE A 77 4.73 -1.27 -6.76
CA PHE A 77 5.36 -2.25 -7.63
C PHE A 77 5.23 -1.83 -9.11
N ILE A 78 4.02 -1.47 -9.54
CA ILE A 78 3.73 -1.00 -10.91
C ILE A 78 4.55 0.25 -11.24
N GLU A 79 4.60 1.24 -10.33
CA GLU A 79 5.42 2.44 -10.47
C GLU A 79 6.89 2.07 -10.71
N SER A 80 7.47 1.21 -9.86
CA SER A 80 8.89 0.82 -9.97
C SER A 80 9.21 0.05 -11.26
N VAL A 81 8.27 -0.77 -11.75
CA VAL A 81 8.44 -1.53 -12.99
C VAL A 81 8.38 -0.59 -14.18
N ASN A 82 7.43 0.34 -14.21
CA ASN A 82 7.30 1.33 -15.27
C ASN A 82 8.53 2.24 -15.36
N GLU A 83 9.08 2.69 -14.23
CA GLU A 83 10.33 3.46 -14.21
C GLU A 83 11.51 2.67 -14.79
N LYS A 84 11.66 1.40 -14.42
CA LYS A 84 12.75 0.53 -14.94
C LYS A 84 12.59 0.25 -16.43
N LEU A 85 11.36 0.04 -16.90
CA LEU A 85 11.09 -0.17 -18.32
C LEU A 85 11.31 1.12 -19.13
N GLY A 86 10.89 2.28 -18.61
CA GLY A 86 11.13 3.58 -19.23
C GLY A 86 12.62 3.87 -19.42
N ARG A 87 13.45 3.58 -18.41
CA ARG A 87 14.92 3.72 -18.50
C ARG A 87 15.55 2.80 -19.55
N ARG A 88 15.03 1.57 -19.69
CA ARG A 88 15.51 0.64 -20.73
C ARG A 88 15.20 1.09 -22.16
N VAL A 89 14.13 1.86 -22.35
CA VAL A 89 13.78 2.42 -23.67
C VAL A 89 14.67 3.62 -24.02
N SER A 90 15.09 4.43 -23.03
CA SER A 90 15.97 5.59 -23.28
C SER A 90 17.42 5.21 -23.52
N ASP A 91 17.91 4.12 -22.93
CA ASP A 91 19.31 3.70 -23.01
C ASP A 91 19.65 2.85 -24.27
N GLY A 92 18.70 2.74 -25.22
CA GLY A 92 18.78 1.90 -26.41
C GLY A 92 18.84 2.64 -27.76
N THR A 93 19.07 3.94 -27.77
CA THR A 93 19.29 4.80 -28.96
C THR A 93 20.60 5.56 -28.82
#